data_AF-A0A8T4IC19-F1
#
_entry.id   AF-A0A8T4IC19-F1
#
_cell.length_a   1.000
_cell.length_b   1.000
_cell.length_c   1.000
_cell.angle_alpha   90.00
_cell.angle_beta   90.00
_cell.angle_gamma   90.00
#
_symmetry.space_group_name_H-M   'P 1'
#
loop_
_entity.id
_entity.type
_entity.pdbx_description
1 polymer ?
#
loop_
_entity_poly.entity_id
_entity_poly.type
_entity_poly.pdbx_seq_one_letter_code
_entity_poly.pdbx_strand_id
1 'polypeptide(L)'
;MEFPALLARMRDVDQDALLIGRPLADRDVDMRNAARGEARHSSPLHLSPGHASWLRAAAAGSGASLTLGMIVSWLVLGHRATRRTAVATVPQAPIVVEPVTEVRPVRKVLAIGAHPDDIEFGCAATLSRYKAAGYSTRAVVMTRGETGRGAERARGGQRQNEARDAAAIIKLDSVEFHKFPDGQLSAHNHAVRQTIEAEVQRLKPDIVLTHTPLDRHMDHRQVFEASNEACRHVPTLLCYENPNTPAEFRPNVFIDASPYIEQKLAALGCHFSQSDKPYFSPDLIRSIARVRGNQAQLRFAEGFFAIRVQSEAL
;
A
#
# COMPACT_ATOMS: atom_id res chain seq x y z
N MET A 1 5.09 -20.63 -13.54
CA MET A 1 4.06 -19.73 -14.08
C MET A 1 4.77 -18.87 -15.10
N GLU A 2 4.39 -18.95 -16.37
CA GLU A 2 5.07 -18.23 -17.45
C GLU A 2 5.03 -16.71 -17.23
N PHE A 3 6.17 -16.04 -17.39
CA PHE A 3 6.31 -14.59 -17.15
C PHE A 3 5.27 -13.73 -17.89
N PRO A 4 4.88 -14.01 -19.16
CA PRO A 4 3.78 -13.31 -19.83
C PRO A 4 2.44 -13.36 -19.09
N ALA A 5 2.11 -14.46 -18.40
CA ALA A 5 0.85 -14.59 -17.67
C ALA A 5 0.83 -13.74 -16.38
N LEU A 6 1.99 -13.58 -15.73
CA LEU A 6 2.14 -12.64 -14.62
C LEU A 6 1.98 -11.19 -15.10
N LEU A 7 2.63 -10.83 -16.22
CA LEU A 7 2.50 -9.49 -16.82
C LEU A 7 1.06 -9.18 -17.25
N ALA A 8 0.33 -10.16 -17.79
CA ALA A 8 -1.09 -10.02 -18.11
C ALA A 8 -1.92 -9.79 -16.84
N ARG A 9 -1.73 -10.61 -15.80
CA ARG A 9 -2.42 -10.45 -14.51
C ARG A 9 -2.13 -9.10 -13.83
N MET A 10 -0.97 -8.49 -14.04
CA MET A 10 -0.67 -7.13 -13.56
C MET A 10 -1.39 -6.02 -14.33
N ARG A 11 -1.90 -6.30 -15.53
CA ARG A 11 -2.66 -5.37 -16.36
C ARG A 11 -4.17 -5.52 -16.14
N ASP A 12 -4.64 -6.74 -15.87
CA ASP A 12 -6.06 -7.13 -15.80
C ASP A 12 -6.59 -7.39 -14.37
N VAL A 13 -6.16 -6.61 -13.36
CA VAL A 13 -6.73 -6.74 -12.00
C VAL A 13 -8.06 -6.01 -11.88
N ASP A 14 -9.14 -6.77 -11.73
CA ASP A 14 -10.47 -6.28 -11.34
C ASP A 14 -10.44 -5.71 -9.90
N GLN A 15 -11.22 -4.66 -9.59
CA GLN A 15 -10.89 -3.68 -8.55
C GLN A 15 -11.13 -4.06 -7.06
N ASP A 16 -10.77 -5.27 -6.64
CA ASP A 16 -10.75 -5.67 -5.22
C ASP A 16 -9.39 -5.33 -4.57
N ALA A 17 -9.19 -4.06 -4.20
CA ALA A 17 -7.98 -3.59 -3.52
C ALA A 17 -7.89 -4.08 -2.07
N LEU A 18 -6.78 -4.74 -1.70
CA LEU A 18 -6.54 -5.21 -0.34
C LEU A 18 -6.02 -4.07 0.54
N LEU A 19 -6.88 -3.56 1.42
CA LEU A 19 -6.58 -2.50 2.39
C LEU A 19 -5.89 -3.07 3.64
N ILE A 20 -4.65 -2.62 3.91
CA ILE A 20 -3.86 -3.08 5.06
C ILE A 20 -3.60 -1.91 6.00
N GLY A 21 -4.43 -1.86 7.04
CA GLY A 21 -4.45 -0.79 8.04
C GLY A 21 -5.85 -0.20 8.17
N ARG A 22 -6.61 -0.66 9.17
CA ARG A 22 -7.74 0.13 9.67
C ARG A 22 -7.20 1.30 10.49
N PRO A 23 -7.81 2.50 10.42
CA PRO A 23 -7.52 3.55 11.38
C PRO A 23 -7.96 3.12 12.79
N LEU A 24 -7.26 3.61 13.80
CA LEU A 24 -7.75 3.61 15.18
C LEU A 24 -9.05 4.43 15.22
N ALA A 25 -10.13 3.82 15.69
CA ALA A 25 -11.43 4.49 15.81
C ALA A 25 -11.47 5.42 17.04
N ASP A 26 -12.31 6.44 16.88
CA ASP A 26 -12.93 7.30 17.88
C ASP A 26 -12.03 8.17 18.80
N ARG A 27 -11.99 9.45 18.42
CA ARG A 27 -12.47 10.50 19.33
C ARG A 27 -13.63 11.24 18.65
N ASP A 28 -14.74 11.36 19.37
CA ASP A 28 -15.93 12.07 18.92
C ASP A 28 -15.65 13.52 18.52
N VAL A 29 -16.25 13.94 17.41
CA VAL A 29 -16.58 15.35 17.15
C VAL A 29 -18.04 15.39 16.72
N ASP A 30 -18.92 15.72 17.67
CA ASP A 30 -20.35 15.89 17.43
C ASP A 30 -20.61 17.11 16.52
N MET A 31 -21.00 16.82 15.28
CA MET A 31 -21.39 17.82 14.28
C MET A 31 -22.92 17.91 14.16
N ARG A 32 -23.59 18.21 15.28
CA ARG A 32 -25.01 18.59 15.31
C ARG A 32 -25.24 19.86 16.14
N ASN A 33 -25.04 21.03 15.54
CA ASN A 33 -25.92 22.22 15.69
C ASN A 33 -25.36 23.43 14.91
N ALA A 34 -25.86 23.64 13.69
CA ALA A 34 -25.62 24.87 12.92
C ALA A 34 -26.85 25.23 12.08
N ALA A 35 -28.03 25.32 12.72
CA ALA A 35 -29.30 25.62 12.06
C ALA A 35 -30.29 26.42 12.94
N ARG A 36 -29.78 27.41 13.68
CA ARG A 36 -30.51 28.57 14.22
C ARG A 36 -29.50 29.73 14.27
N GLY A 37 -29.71 30.91 13.72
CA GLY A 37 -30.92 31.46 13.11
C GLY A 37 -31.18 32.83 13.70
N GLU A 38 -30.51 33.86 13.18
CA GLU A 38 -30.84 35.25 13.50
C GLU A 38 -30.51 36.15 12.30
N ALA A 39 -31.39 37.09 12.02
CA ALA A 39 -31.31 38.00 10.88
C ALA A 39 -31.32 39.44 11.38
N ARG A 40 -30.64 40.35 10.66
CA ARG A 40 -31.14 41.71 10.32
C ARG A 40 -30.11 42.58 9.58
N HIS A 41 -30.65 43.38 8.64
CA HIS A 41 -30.07 44.60 8.03
C HIS A 41 -28.79 44.46 7.17
N SER A 42 -28.60 45.17 6.05
CA SER A 42 -29.53 45.90 5.17
C SER A 42 -28.84 46.25 3.83
N SER A 43 -29.59 46.14 2.72
CA SER A 43 -29.45 46.67 1.34
C SER A 43 -28.31 47.63 0.93
N PRO A 44 -28.06 47.82 -0.39
CA PRO A 44 -28.02 46.85 -1.50
C PRO A 44 -26.80 47.05 -2.45
N LEU A 45 -26.48 46.05 -3.29
CA LEU A 45 -25.55 46.21 -4.41
C LEU A 45 -26.29 46.20 -5.76
N HIS A 46 -26.07 47.24 -6.57
CA HIS A 46 -26.50 47.31 -7.96
C HIS A 46 -25.58 46.47 -8.86
N LEU A 47 -26.15 45.59 -9.69
CA LEU A 47 -25.50 45.06 -10.90
C LEU A 47 -26.50 45.04 -12.06
N SER A 48 -26.02 45.39 -13.24
CA SER A 48 -26.80 45.50 -14.49
C SER A 48 -26.93 44.15 -15.22
N PRO A 49 -27.93 44.00 -16.11
CA PRO A 49 -28.25 42.70 -16.72
C PRO A 49 -27.44 42.42 -18.00
N GLY A 50 -27.15 41.13 -18.24
CA GLY A 50 -26.54 40.62 -19.47
C GLY A 50 -27.04 39.21 -19.79
N HIS A 51 -27.76 39.10 -20.91
CA HIS A 51 -28.42 37.94 -21.54
C HIS A 51 -27.89 36.53 -21.18
N ALA A 52 -28.68 35.55 -20.73
CA ALA A 52 -29.92 34.96 -21.28
C ALA A 52 -29.70 33.93 -22.42
N SER A 53 -30.53 32.87 -22.39
CA SER A 53 -30.73 31.82 -23.41
C SER A 53 -29.71 30.65 -23.41
N TRP A 54 -30.05 29.37 -23.64
CA TRP A 54 -31.32 28.69 -23.94
C TRP A 54 -31.39 27.31 -23.23
N LEU A 55 -32.60 26.85 -22.88
CA LEU A 55 -33.12 25.50 -23.21
C LEU A 55 -34.56 25.33 -22.68
N ARG A 56 -35.49 24.93 -23.56
CA ARG A 56 -36.88 24.54 -23.25
C ARG A 56 -37.25 23.35 -24.14
N ALA A 57 -38.36 22.69 -23.77
CA ALA A 57 -39.07 21.61 -24.45
C ALA A 57 -38.49 20.19 -24.18
N ALA A 58 -39.29 19.15 -23.92
CA ALA A 58 -40.76 19.08 -23.84
C ALA A 58 -41.25 18.06 -22.78
N ALA A 59 -42.52 18.16 -22.41
CA ALA A 59 -43.26 17.18 -21.60
C ALA A 59 -44.69 17.00 -22.16
N ALA A 60 -45.36 15.92 -21.71
CA ALA A 60 -46.73 15.43 -22.00
C ALA A 60 -46.80 14.20 -22.94
N GLY A 61 -47.69 13.22 -22.75
CA GLY A 61 -48.51 12.82 -21.58
C GLY A 61 -47.97 11.51 -20.95
N SER A 62 -48.73 10.57 -20.38
CA SER A 62 -50.11 10.45 -19.83
C SER A 62 -50.21 9.03 -19.20
N GLY A 63 -51.08 8.64 -18.26
CA GLY A 63 -52.27 9.24 -17.65
C GLY A 63 -53.37 8.18 -17.46
N ALA A 64 -53.39 7.43 -16.34
CA ALA A 64 -54.52 6.57 -15.88
C ALA A 64 -54.33 6.13 -14.41
N SER A 65 -55.43 6.00 -13.66
CA SER A 65 -55.49 5.48 -12.27
C SER A 65 -56.36 4.21 -12.18
N LEU A 66 -56.69 3.77 -10.95
CA LEU A 66 -57.58 2.63 -10.55
C LEU A 66 -56.82 1.27 -10.38
N THR A 67 -57.12 0.38 -9.42
CA THR A 67 -58.02 0.45 -8.23
C THR A 67 -57.60 -0.57 -7.16
N LEU A 68 -58.11 -0.38 -5.93
CA LEU A 68 -58.08 -1.32 -4.80
C LEU A 68 -58.83 -2.63 -5.11
N GLY A 69 -58.33 -3.78 -4.61
CA GLY A 69 -59.02 -5.07 -4.66
C GLY A 69 -58.74 -5.94 -3.41
N MET A 70 -59.79 -6.31 -2.68
CA MET A 70 -59.77 -7.24 -1.54
C MET A 70 -60.28 -8.65 -1.97
N ILE A 71 -60.34 -9.58 -1.00
CA ILE A 71 -61.14 -10.85 -0.97
C ILE A 71 -60.45 -12.09 -1.57
N VAL A 72 -60.44 -13.30 -0.97
CA VAL A 72 -60.71 -13.78 0.42
C VAL A 72 -59.95 -15.13 0.62
N SER A 73 -59.75 -15.50 1.89
CA SER A 73 -59.28 -16.79 2.44
C SER A 73 -59.54 -18.08 1.65
N TRP A 74 -58.61 -19.03 1.79
CA TRP A 74 -58.97 -20.42 2.12
C TRP A 74 -58.30 -20.84 3.43
N LEU A 75 -59.08 -21.51 4.28
CA LEU A 75 -58.73 -21.84 5.66
C LEU A 75 -58.92 -23.34 5.85
N VAL A 76 -57.85 -24.07 6.15
CA VAL A 76 -57.93 -25.49 6.53
C VAL A 76 -57.31 -25.67 7.91
N LEU A 77 -58.15 -26.10 8.85
CA LEU A 77 -57.79 -26.33 10.25
C LEU A 77 -56.87 -27.56 10.39
N GLY A 78 -55.77 -27.41 11.12
CA GLY A 78 -54.92 -28.52 11.54
C GLY A 78 -54.44 -28.31 12.97
N HIS A 79 -55.17 -28.85 13.94
CA HIS A 79 -54.75 -28.84 15.35
C HIS A 79 -53.42 -29.59 15.53
N ARG A 80 -52.43 -28.98 16.20
CA ARG A 80 -51.49 -29.70 17.08
C ARG A 80 -50.66 -28.77 17.98
N ALA A 81 -50.82 -28.98 19.29
CA ALA A 81 -49.88 -28.75 20.39
C ALA A 81 -48.89 -27.56 20.28
N THR A 82 -49.14 -26.53 21.10
CA THR A 82 -48.14 -25.52 21.48
C THR A 82 -46.95 -26.17 22.20
N ARG A 83 -45.87 -26.49 21.46
CA ARG A 83 -44.56 -26.74 22.06
C ARG A 83 -43.90 -25.40 22.36
N ARG A 84 -44.03 -24.92 23.62
CA ARG A 84 -43.07 -23.96 24.18
C ARG A 84 -41.71 -24.65 24.19
N THR A 85 -40.84 -24.32 23.24
CA THR A 85 -39.41 -24.62 23.35
C THR A 85 -38.83 -23.78 24.47
N ALA A 86 -38.64 -24.40 25.63
CA ALA A 86 -37.81 -23.82 26.68
C ALA A 86 -36.39 -23.68 26.11
N VAL A 87 -35.97 -22.44 25.82
CA VAL A 87 -34.57 -22.16 25.51
C VAL A 87 -33.81 -22.35 26.82
N ALA A 88 -33.04 -23.43 26.92
CA ALA A 88 -32.16 -23.65 28.05
C ALA A 88 -31.09 -22.55 28.03
N THR A 89 -31.20 -21.58 28.92
CA THR A 89 -30.13 -20.61 29.18
C THR A 89 -28.96 -21.36 29.80
N VAL A 90 -27.97 -21.72 28.98
CA VAL A 90 -26.70 -22.27 29.45
C VAL A 90 -26.03 -21.19 30.30
N PRO A 91 -25.78 -21.41 31.60
CA PRO A 91 -24.99 -20.47 32.38
C PRO A 91 -23.56 -20.50 31.82
N GLN A 92 -23.12 -19.39 31.23
CA GLN A 92 -21.72 -19.23 30.86
C GLN A 92 -20.89 -19.17 32.14
N ALA A 93 -20.06 -20.18 32.36
CA ALA A 93 -19.03 -20.13 33.37
C ALA A 93 -18.10 -18.93 33.07
N PRO A 94 -17.56 -18.24 34.09
CA PRO A 94 -16.62 -17.14 33.85
C PRO A 94 -15.41 -17.67 33.08
N ILE A 95 -15.12 -17.05 31.94
CA ILE A 95 -13.92 -17.36 31.14
C ILE A 95 -12.71 -16.87 31.93
N VAL A 96 -11.98 -17.80 32.53
CA VAL A 96 -10.66 -17.54 33.09
C VAL A 96 -9.70 -17.38 31.93
N VAL A 97 -9.16 -16.17 31.76
CA VAL A 97 -8.07 -15.92 30.82
C VAL A 97 -6.78 -16.35 31.50
N GLU A 98 -6.21 -17.48 31.09
CA GLU A 98 -4.87 -17.88 31.51
C GLU A 98 -3.83 -16.85 31.02
N PRO A 99 -2.74 -16.62 31.78
CA PRO A 99 -1.70 -15.69 31.37
C PRO A 99 -1.11 -16.11 30.02
N VAL A 100 -0.95 -15.16 29.10
CA VAL A 100 -0.43 -15.42 27.74
C VAL A 100 1.00 -15.97 27.84
N THR A 101 1.15 -17.27 27.60
CA THR A 101 2.44 -17.98 27.60
C THR A 101 3.15 -17.93 26.25
N GLU A 102 2.42 -17.67 25.15
CA GLU A 102 3.01 -17.58 23.81
C GLU A 102 3.56 -16.18 23.50
N VAL A 103 4.88 -16.06 23.59
CA VAL A 103 5.63 -15.01 22.88
C VAL A 103 5.47 -15.25 21.38
N ARG A 104 4.61 -14.48 20.71
CA ARG A 104 4.53 -14.50 19.24
C ARG A 104 5.92 -14.18 18.66
N PRO A 105 6.46 -14.96 17.71
CA PRO A 105 7.76 -14.69 17.14
C PRO A 105 7.76 -13.32 16.44
N VAL A 106 8.83 -12.55 16.67
CA VAL A 106 9.03 -11.26 16.00
C VAL A 106 9.08 -11.49 14.49
N ARG A 107 8.13 -10.89 13.78
CA ARG A 107 8.06 -10.96 12.32
C ARG A 107 9.21 -10.21 11.67
N LYS A 108 9.58 -10.67 10.48
CA LYS A 108 10.78 -10.24 9.77
C LYS A 108 10.44 -9.78 8.37
N VAL A 109 10.87 -8.55 8.05
CA VAL A 109 10.74 -7.93 6.74
C VAL A 109 12.12 -7.83 6.10
N LEU A 110 12.24 -8.31 4.87
CA LEU A 110 13.41 -8.14 4.03
C LEU A 110 13.06 -7.26 2.82
N ALA A 111 13.63 -6.06 2.75
CA ALA A 111 13.60 -5.24 1.55
C ALA A 111 14.80 -5.55 0.66
N ILE A 112 14.56 -5.68 -0.64
CA ILE A 112 15.57 -6.01 -1.65
C ILE A 112 15.58 -4.89 -2.69
N GLY A 113 16.76 -4.32 -2.95
CA GLY A 113 17.01 -3.30 -3.96
C GLY A 113 18.15 -3.68 -4.89
N ALA A 114 18.22 -3.05 -6.05
CA ALA A 114 19.34 -3.17 -6.98
C ALA A 114 20.42 -2.14 -6.61
N HIS A 115 20.02 -0.89 -6.36
CA HIS A 115 20.90 0.25 -6.12
C HIS A 115 20.61 0.96 -4.79
N PRO A 116 21.57 1.75 -4.26
CA PRO A 116 21.31 2.63 -3.11
C PRO A 116 20.43 3.83 -3.53
N ASP A 117 19.14 3.74 -3.21
CA ASP A 117 18.01 4.70 -3.34
C ASP A 117 16.67 3.98 -3.62
N ASP A 118 16.71 2.78 -4.21
CA ASP A 118 15.55 1.97 -4.61
C ASP A 118 14.54 1.70 -3.48
N ILE A 119 15.04 1.23 -2.34
CA ILE A 119 14.22 0.77 -1.21
C ILE A 119 13.49 1.96 -0.60
N GLU A 120 14.14 3.12 -0.56
CA GLU A 120 13.61 4.35 -0.03
C GLU A 120 12.50 4.94 -0.92
N PHE A 121 12.68 4.87 -2.25
CA PHE A 121 11.62 5.20 -3.19
C PHE A 121 10.43 4.25 -3.08
N GLY A 122 10.69 2.96 -2.97
CA GLY A 122 9.65 1.93 -3.00
C GLY A 122 8.84 1.80 -1.72
N CYS A 123 9.52 1.73 -0.57
CA CYS A 123 8.90 1.21 0.66
C CYS A 123 9.42 1.80 1.98
N ALA A 124 10.08 2.96 1.99
CA ALA A 124 10.55 3.60 3.24
C ALA A 124 9.45 3.78 4.29
N ALA A 125 8.27 4.26 3.90
CA ALA A 125 7.20 4.55 4.87
C ALA A 125 6.61 3.25 5.45
N THR A 126 6.48 2.22 4.61
CA THR A 126 6.10 0.86 4.97
C THR A 126 7.11 0.21 5.92
N LEU A 127 8.41 0.37 5.66
CA LEU A 127 9.47 -0.14 6.53
C LEU A 127 9.46 0.57 7.90
N SER A 128 9.30 1.90 7.93
CA SER A 128 9.12 2.64 9.18
C SER A 128 7.87 2.20 9.95
N ARG A 129 6.77 1.89 9.26
CA ARG A 129 5.55 1.33 9.86
C ARG A 129 5.80 -0.04 10.50
N TYR A 130 6.40 -0.99 9.77
CA TYR A 130 6.73 -2.31 10.32
C TYR A 130 7.69 -2.21 11.51
N LYS A 131 8.71 -1.36 11.42
CA LYS A 131 9.66 -1.13 12.51
C LYS A 131 8.98 -0.57 13.76
N ALA A 132 8.06 0.39 13.59
CA ALA A 132 7.25 0.94 14.69
C ALA A 132 6.29 -0.10 15.29
N ALA A 133 5.81 -1.07 14.50
CA ALA A 133 5.04 -2.21 14.95
C ALA A 133 5.88 -3.34 15.59
N GLY A 134 7.19 -3.13 15.80
CA GLY A 134 8.08 -4.08 16.47
C GLY A 134 8.63 -5.21 15.59
N TYR A 135 8.44 -5.14 14.28
CA TYR A 135 9.01 -6.11 13.33
C TYR A 135 10.53 -5.91 13.25
N SER A 136 11.27 -6.99 12.99
CA SER A 136 12.64 -6.87 12.49
C SER A 136 12.59 -6.47 11.02
N THR A 137 13.36 -5.45 10.64
CA THR A 137 13.33 -4.86 9.29
C THR A 137 14.75 -4.73 8.77
N ARG A 138 15.07 -5.42 7.67
CA ARG A 138 16.40 -5.44 7.06
C ARG A 138 16.34 -5.14 5.58
N ALA A 139 17.42 -4.56 5.05
CA ALA A 139 17.58 -4.25 3.64
C ALA A 139 18.82 -4.95 3.06
N VAL A 140 18.72 -5.39 1.81
CA VAL A 140 19.86 -5.86 1.01
C VAL A 140 19.86 -5.17 -0.35
N VAL A 141 21.04 -4.70 -0.78
CA VAL A 141 21.25 -3.97 -2.04
C VAL A 141 22.28 -4.71 -2.87
N MET A 142 21.95 -5.07 -4.11
CA MET A 142 22.79 -5.96 -4.93
C MET A 142 24.09 -5.29 -5.45
N THR A 143 24.01 -4.00 -5.78
CA THR A 143 25.13 -3.20 -6.30
C THR A 143 25.62 -2.17 -5.28
N ARG A 144 26.61 -1.36 -5.67
CA ARG A 144 27.04 -0.18 -4.89
C ARG A 144 26.69 1.13 -5.59
N GLY A 145 26.01 1.06 -6.73
CA GLY A 145 25.55 2.20 -7.51
C GLY A 145 26.68 2.98 -8.21
N GLU A 146 27.80 2.32 -8.51
CA GLU A 146 29.04 2.93 -9.03
C GLU A 146 28.94 3.54 -10.44
N THR A 147 27.86 3.27 -11.20
CA THR A 147 27.62 3.84 -12.55
C THR A 147 26.47 4.86 -12.61
N GLY A 148 25.68 4.99 -11.54
CA GLY A 148 24.54 5.90 -11.51
C GLY A 148 24.91 7.35 -11.83
N ARG A 149 24.04 8.09 -12.54
CA ARG A 149 24.27 9.52 -12.81
C ARG A 149 24.44 10.28 -11.48
N GLY A 150 25.59 10.92 -11.29
CA GLY A 150 26.05 11.47 -10.01
C GLY A 150 27.17 10.68 -9.33
N ALA A 151 27.55 9.49 -9.81
CA ALA A 151 28.64 8.67 -9.27
C ALA A 151 30.01 9.38 -9.26
N GLU A 152 30.22 10.31 -10.19
CA GLU A 152 31.37 11.23 -10.22
C GLU A 152 31.51 12.10 -8.95
N ARG A 153 30.38 12.43 -8.32
CA ARG A 153 30.26 13.10 -7.02
C ARG A 153 30.34 12.09 -5.88
N ALA A 154 29.76 10.89 -6.07
CA ALA A 154 29.71 9.83 -5.07
C ALA A 154 30.98 8.93 -5.03
N ARG A 155 32.12 9.53 -4.71
CA ARG A 155 33.42 8.82 -4.64
C ARG A 155 33.51 7.94 -3.37
N GLY A 156 34.34 6.89 -3.41
CA GLY A 156 34.76 6.17 -2.19
C GLY A 156 33.66 5.41 -1.44
N GLY A 157 32.58 5.00 -2.11
CA GLY A 157 31.45 4.31 -1.46
C GLY A 157 30.37 5.24 -0.89
N GLN A 158 30.39 6.52 -1.25
CA GLN A 158 29.47 7.55 -0.78
C GLN A 158 27.98 7.15 -0.87
N ARG A 159 27.49 6.59 -2.00
CA ARG A 159 26.09 6.11 -2.11
C ARG A 159 25.71 5.07 -1.05
N GLN A 160 26.68 4.27 -0.59
CA GLN A 160 26.45 3.28 0.47
C GLN A 160 26.35 3.93 1.85
N ASN A 161 27.00 5.09 2.05
CA ASN A 161 26.84 5.88 3.27
C ASN A 161 25.48 6.60 3.26
N GLU A 162 25.10 7.19 2.14
CA GLU A 162 23.77 7.83 1.95
C GLU A 162 22.62 6.85 2.25
N ALA A 163 22.69 5.61 1.74
CA ALA A 163 21.74 4.55 2.08
C ALA A 163 21.82 4.05 3.53
N ARG A 164 22.97 4.15 4.22
CA ARG A 164 23.06 3.84 5.67
C ARG A 164 22.43 4.94 6.51
N ASP A 165 22.62 6.20 6.13
CA ASP A 165 22.00 7.35 6.79
C ASP A 165 20.48 7.30 6.61
N ALA A 166 20.01 6.98 5.40
CA ALA A 166 18.61 6.73 5.09
C ALA A 166 18.03 5.54 5.90
N ALA A 167 18.77 4.42 5.97
CA ALA A 167 18.40 3.27 6.80
C ALA A 167 18.31 3.61 8.29
N ALA A 168 19.19 4.49 8.80
CA ALA A 168 19.16 4.99 10.17
C ALA A 168 17.94 5.90 10.41
N ILE A 169 17.56 6.75 9.45
CA ILE A 169 16.31 7.53 9.49
C ILE A 169 15.10 6.59 9.54
N ILE A 170 15.04 5.56 8.69
CA ILE A 170 13.96 4.55 8.66
C ILE A 170 13.96 3.67 9.92
N LYS A 171 15.11 3.58 10.61
CA LYS A 171 15.41 2.73 11.78
C LYS A 171 15.49 1.23 11.47
N LEU A 172 16.01 0.87 10.29
CA LEU A 172 16.28 -0.52 9.93
C LEU A 172 17.30 -1.18 10.89
N ASP A 173 17.17 -2.49 11.09
CA ASP A 173 18.12 -3.27 11.91
C ASP A 173 19.46 -3.48 11.18
N SER A 174 19.42 -3.60 9.85
CA SER A 174 20.61 -3.65 9.00
C SER A 174 20.30 -3.24 7.56
N VAL A 175 21.31 -2.69 6.89
CA VAL A 175 21.38 -2.58 5.42
C VAL A 175 22.70 -3.19 4.96
N GLU A 176 22.64 -4.19 4.10
CA GLU A 176 23.80 -4.93 3.59
C GLU A 176 23.96 -4.70 2.08
N PHE A 177 25.20 -4.54 1.61
CA PHE A 177 25.51 -4.22 0.21
C PHE A 177 26.41 -5.29 -0.39
N HIS A 178 25.94 -5.92 -1.46
CA HIS A 178 26.75 -6.85 -2.24
C HIS A 178 27.68 -6.07 -3.19
N LYS A 179 28.31 -6.78 -4.12
CA LYS A 179 29.38 -6.24 -4.99
C LYS A 179 29.16 -6.62 -6.46
N PHE A 180 27.91 -6.82 -6.87
CA PHE A 180 27.62 -7.04 -8.28
C PHE A 180 27.83 -5.74 -9.06
N PRO A 181 28.39 -5.79 -10.29
CA PRO A 181 28.60 -4.59 -11.08
C PRO A 181 27.27 -3.91 -11.43
N ASP A 182 27.20 -2.62 -11.10
CA ASP A 182 26.07 -1.76 -11.41
C ASP A 182 25.82 -1.67 -12.94
N GLY A 183 24.55 -1.76 -13.35
CA GLY A 183 24.11 -1.84 -14.73
C GLY A 183 24.28 -3.20 -15.40
N GLN A 184 24.71 -4.25 -14.69
CA GLN A 184 25.09 -5.55 -15.28
C GLN A 184 24.50 -6.77 -14.54
N LEU A 185 23.45 -6.61 -13.73
CA LEU A 185 22.92 -7.74 -12.94
C LEU A 185 22.41 -8.91 -13.82
N SER A 186 22.00 -8.63 -15.05
CA SER A 186 21.61 -9.63 -16.05
C SER A 186 22.75 -10.57 -16.46
N ALA A 187 24.00 -10.09 -16.48
CA ALA A 187 25.18 -10.93 -16.72
C ALA A 187 25.55 -11.82 -15.51
N HIS A 188 24.92 -11.58 -14.36
CA HIS A 188 25.22 -12.25 -13.08
C HIS A 188 23.98 -12.91 -12.43
N ASN A 189 22.90 -13.11 -13.20
CA ASN A 189 21.58 -13.55 -12.73
C ASN A 189 21.63 -14.74 -11.73
N HIS A 190 22.40 -15.79 -12.04
CA HIS A 190 22.54 -16.97 -11.18
C HIS A 190 23.16 -16.62 -9.82
N ALA A 191 24.19 -15.78 -9.80
CA ALA A 191 24.88 -15.38 -8.57
C ALA A 191 24.03 -14.40 -7.74
N VAL A 192 23.29 -13.50 -8.40
CA VAL A 192 22.29 -12.63 -7.75
C VAL A 192 21.21 -13.48 -7.08
N ARG A 193 20.63 -14.46 -7.79
CA ARG A 193 19.65 -15.41 -7.25
C ARG A 193 20.18 -16.20 -6.05
N GLN A 194 21.40 -16.77 -6.15
CA GLN A 194 22.02 -17.48 -5.03
C GLN A 194 22.27 -16.58 -3.81
N THR A 195 22.62 -15.31 -4.05
CA THR A 195 22.80 -14.31 -2.98
C THR A 195 21.49 -14.06 -2.26
N ILE A 196 20.39 -13.80 -3.00
CA ILE A 196 19.07 -13.59 -2.40
C ILE A 196 18.57 -14.87 -1.71
N GLU A 197 18.80 -16.06 -2.27
CA GLU A 197 18.47 -17.34 -1.60
C GLU A 197 19.21 -17.50 -0.26
N ALA A 198 20.49 -17.14 -0.20
CA ALA A 198 21.26 -17.18 1.05
C ALA A 198 20.70 -16.20 2.10
N GLU A 199 20.33 -14.98 1.68
CA GLU A 199 19.71 -13.99 2.57
C GLU A 199 18.34 -14.42 3.10
N VAL A 200 17.50 -14.98 2.23
CA VAL A 200 16.19 -15.54 2.62
C VAL A 200 16.37 -16.72 3.58
N GLN A 201 17.33 -17.62 3.34
CA GLN A 201 17.62 -18.75 4.24
C GLN A 201 18.17 -18.31 5.61
N ARG A 202 19.05 -17.29 5.62
CA ARG A 202 19.66 -16.71 6.83
C ARG A 202 18.62 -16.01 7.70
N LEU A 203 17.79 -15.17 7.09
CA LEU A 203 16.85 -14.32 7.81
C LEU A 203 15.54 -15.05 8.13
N LYS A 204 15.07 -15.91 7.22
CA LYS A 204 13.72 -16.50 7.21
C LYS A 204 12.63 -15.41 7.32
N PRO A 205 12.51 -14.52 6.32
CA PRO A 205 11.54 -13.43 6.36
C PRO A 205 10.11 -13.93 6.20
N ASP A 206 9.17 -13.26 6.86
CA ASP A 206 7.73 -13.44 6.66
C ASP A 206 7.22 -12.62 5.46
N ILE A 207 7.84 -11.44 5.27
CA ILE A 207 7.53 -10.47 4.22
C ILE A 207 8.81 -10.15 3.45
N VAL A 208 8.74 -10.20 2.12
CA VAL A 208 9.75 -9.62 1.23
C VAL A 208 9.14 -8.47 0.42
N LEU A 209 9.86 -7.36 0.38
CA LEU A 209 9.57 -6.19 -0.46
C LEU A 209 10.65 -6.10 -1.55
N THR A 210 10.28 -6.13 -2.82
CA THR A 210 11.24 -6.10 -3.94
C THR A 210 10.72 -5.28 -5.12
N HIS A 211 11.51 -5.13 -6.17
CA HIS A 211 11.14 -4.43 -7.40
C HIS A 211 9.91 -5.03 -8.11
N THR A 212 9.29 -4.24 -9.00
CA THR A 212 8.22 -4.68 -9.89
C THR A 212 8.77 -5.23 -11.23
N PRO A 213 8.22 -6.31 -11.82
CA PRO A 213 8.63 -6.78 -13.14
C PRO A 213 8.34 -5.79 -14.27
N LEU A 214 7.45 -4.81 -14.03
CA LEU A 214 7.11 -3.77 -15.01
C LEU A 214 8.18 -2.69 -15.17
N ASP A 215 9.22 -2.70 -14.33
CA ASP A 215 10.26 -1.67 -14.31
C ASP A 215 11.00 -1.56 -15.66
N ARG A 216 11.35 -0.33 -16.06
CA ARG A 216 12.13 -0.06 -17.28
C ARG A 216 13.64 -0.31 -17.11
N HIS A 217 14.17 -0.24 -15.89
CA HIS A 217 15.57 -0.52 -15.57
C HIS A 217 15.85 -2.03 -15.57
N MET A 218 16.92 -2.47 -16.24
CA MET A 218 17.19 -3.91 -16.40
C MET A 218 17.56 -4.60 -15.09
N ASP A 219 18.35 -3.92 -14.24
CA ASP A 219 18.75 -4.45 -12.94
C ASP A 219 17.56 -4.62 -11.99
N HIS A 220 16.55 -3.75 -12.07
CA HIS A 220 15.36 -3.84 -11.22
C HIS A 220 14.53 -5.07 -11.60
N ARG A 221 14.36 -5.32 -12.91
CA ARG A 221 13.72 -6.55 -13.40
C ARG A 221 14.50 -7.80 -13.01
N GLN A 222 15.84 -7.77 -13.04
CA GLN A 222 16.64 -8.92 -12.61
C GLN A 222 16.59 -9.17 -11.10
N VAL A 223 16.60 -8.12 -10.29
CA VAL A 223 16.36 -8.26 -8.85
C VAL A 223 14.97 -8.81 -8.58
N PHE A 224 13.94 -8.39 -9.33
CA PHE A 224 12.62 -8.99 -9.26
C PHE A 224 12.63 -10.48 -9.63
N GLU A 225 13.18 -10.87 -10.79
CA GLU A 225 13.23 -12.27 -11.25
C GLU A 225 13.91 -13.17 -10.22
N ALA A 226 15.12 -12.77 -9.78
CA ALA A 226 15.88 -13.47 -8.76
C ALA A 226 15.14 -13.53 -7.41
N SER A 227 14.46 -12.44 -7.00
CA SER A 227 13.63 -12.41 -5.77
C SER A 227 12.44 -13.34 -5.88
N ASN A 228 11.72 -13.37 -7.01
CA ASN A 228 10.54 -14.19 -7.22
C ASN A 228 10.86 -15.69 -7.13
N GLU A 229 12.00 -16.10 -7.68
CA GLU A 229 12.50 -17.48 -7.56
C GLU A 229 12.98 -17.80 -6.14
N ALA A 230 13.83 -16.95 -5.55
CA ALA A 230 14.42 -17.17 -4.23
C ALA A 230 13.36 -17.17 -3.11
N CYS A 231 12.38 -16.27 -3.20
CA CYS A 231 11.34 -16.07 -2.20
C CYS A 231 10.10 -16.94 -2.43
N ARG A 232 10.18 -17.99 -3.26
CA ARG A 232 9.06 -18.91 -3.58
C ARG A 232 8.34 -19.52 -2.36
N HIS A 233 9.03 -19.64 -1.22
CA HIS A 233 8.49 -20.15 0.05
C HIS A 233 8.22 -19.07 1.11
N VAL A 234 8.51 -17.79 0.84
CA VAL A 234 8.22 -16.68 1.77
C VAL A 234 6.70 -16.44 1.80
N PRO A 235 6.04 -16.32 2.96
CA PRO A 235 4.59 -16.14 3.06
C PRO A 235 4.06 -15.00 2.18
N THR A 236 4.68 -13.82 2.27
CA THR A 236 4.27 -12.62 1.54
C THR A 236 5.40 -12.04 0.69
N LEU A 237 5.12 -11.79 -0.59
CA LEU A 237 6.04 -11.15 -1.54
C LEU A 237 5.31 -9.99 -2.25
N LEU A 238 5.75 -8.77 -1.95
CA LEU A 238 5.19 -7.52 -2.48
C LEU A 238 6.20 -6.81 -3.38
N CYS A 239 5.73 -6.34 -4.53
CA CYS A 239 6.50 -5.57 -5.49
C CYS A 239 6.19 -4.08 -5.36
N TYR A 240 7.19 -3.25 -5.05
CA TYR A 240 7.03 -1.78 -4.99
C TYR A 240 7.21 -1.12 -6.36
N GLU A 241 6.70 0.10 -6.50
CA GLU A 241 7.01 1.01 -7.61
C GLU A 241 8.18 1.95 -7.27
N ASN A 242 8.77 2.55 -8.29
CA ASN A 242 9.87 3.51 -8.19
C ASN A 242 9.84 4.47 -9.41
N PRO A 243 10.78 5.42 -9.56
CA PRO A 243 10.78 6.38 -10.67
C PRO A 243 10.85 5.80 -12.09
N ASN A 244 11.32 4.56 -12.26
CA ASN A 244 11.39 3.89 -13.57
C ASN A 244 10.11 3.11 -13.91
N THR A 245 9.22 2.91 -12.93
CA THR A 245 7.98 2.14 -13.06
C THR A 245 6.99 2.82 -14.03
N PRO A 246 6.34 2.07 -14.94
CA PRO A 246 5.35 2.60 -15.88
C PRO A 246 4.03 3.00 -15.22
N ALA A 247 3.29 3.92 -15.84
CA ALA A 247 1.96 4.36 -15.36
C ALA A 247 0.90 3.24 -15.45
N GLU A 248 1.21 2.20 -16.19
CA GLU A 248 0.52 0.92 -16.31
C GLU A 248 0.66 0.04 -15.06
N PHE A 249 1.51 0.39 -14.09
CA PHE A 249 1.53 -0.27 -12.78
C PHE A 249 0.20 -0.10 -12.06
N ARG A 250 -0.37 -1.22 -11.62
CA ARG A 250 -1.64 -1.30 -10.89
C ARG A 250 -1.36 -1.97 -9.53
N PRO A 251 -1.09 -1.19 -8.47
CA PRO A 251 -0.97 -1.75 -7.13
C PRO A 251 -2.32 -2.30 -6.68
N ASN A 252 -2.30 -3.45 -6.01
CA ASN A 252 -3.46 -4.14 -5.45
C ASN A 252 -3.38 -4.29 -3.91
N VAL A 253 -2.25 -3.90 -3.32
CA VAL A 253 -2.05 -3.74 -1.88
C VAL A 253 -1.64 -2.30 -1.61
N PHE A 254 -2.26 -1.67 -0.62
CA PHE A 254 -1.93 -0.31 -0.20
C PHE A 254 -1.61 -0.29 1.29
N ILE A 255 -0.44 0.25 1.65
CA ILE A 255 0.01 0.37 3.03
C ILE A 255 0.01 1.85 3.42
N ASP A 256 -0.64 2.16 4.53
CA ASP A 256 -0.77 3.52 5.04
C ASP A 256 0.60 4.12 5.43
N ALA A 257 1.02 5.10 4.62
CA ALA A 257 2.24 5.88 4.76
C ALA A 257 2.00 7.22 5.47
N SER A 258 0.75 7.54 5.86
CA SER A 258 0.37 8.85 6.40
C SER A 258 1.18 9.29 7.63
N PRO A 259 1.51 8.40 8.59
CA PRO A 259 2.36 8.76 9.75
C PRO A 259 3.85 8.87 9.42
N TYR A 260 4.30 8.35 8.27
CA TYR A 260 5.72 8.12 7.95
C TYR A 260 6.19 8.83 6.67
N ILE A 261 5.33 9.61 6.01
CA ILE A 261 5.65 10.28 4.74
C ILE A 261 6.85 11.22 4.87
N GLU A 262 6.95 11.99 5.96
CA GLU A 262 8.09 12.89 6.17
C GLU A 262 9.38 12.11 6.53
N GLN A 263 9.26 10.92 7.14
CA GLN A 263 10.41 10.02 7.40
C GLN A 263 10.93 9.42 6.09
N LYS A 264 10.04 9.07 5.14
CA LYS A 264 10.40 8.69 3.76
C LYS A 264 11.11 9.81 3.02
N LEU A 265 10.59 11.04 3.10
CA LEU A 265 11.20 12.20 2.43
C LEU A 265 12.57 12.55 3.02
N ALA A 266 12.73 12.44 4.35
CA ALA A 266 14.03 12.62 5.00
C ALA A 266 15.04 11.53 4.59
N ALA A 267 14.60 10.27 4.51
CA ALA A 267 15.45 9.16 4.04
C ALA A 267 15.90 9.34 2.58
N LEU A 268 15.00 9.74 1.68
CA LEU A 268 15.36 10.08 0.30
C LEU A 268 16.27 11.31 0.21
N GLY A 269 16.14 12.26 1.15
CA GLY A 269 17.03 13.41 1.30
C GLY A 269 18.49 13.08 1.63
N CYS A 270 18.79 11.89 2.16
CA CYS A 270 20.17 11.44 2.38
C CYS A 270 20.95 11.21 1.08
N HIS A 271 20.26 10.88 -0.02
CA HIS A 271 20.86 10.57 -1.32
C HIS A 271 21.23 11.82 -2.11
N PHE A 272 21.95 12.76 -1.46
CA PHE A 272 22.27 14.06 -2.02
C PHE A 272 23.11 13.94 -3.32
N SER A 273 23.93 12.91 -3.47
CA SER A 273 24.66 12.66 -4.72
C SER A 273 23.75 12.42 -5.95
N GLN A 274 22.48 12.07 -5.71
CA GLN A 274 21.45 11.78 -6.72
C GLN A 274 20.41 12.92 -6.87
N SER A 275 20.46 13.93 -5.99
CA SER A 275 19.38 14.94 -5.81
C SER A 275 19.05 15.81 -7.03
N ASP A 276 19.99 16.00 -7.97
CA ASP A 276 19.75 16.76 -9.22
C ASP A 276 18.73 16.08 -10.16
N LYS A 277 18.44 14.79 -9.96
CA LYS A 277 17.46 14.05 -10.78
C LYS A 277 16.04 14.57 -10.48
N PRO A 278 15.23 14.96 -11.48
CA PRO A 278 13.91 15.57 -11.25
C PRO A 278 12.95 14.73 -10.37
N TYR A 279 13.11 13.41 -10.38
CA TYR A 279 12.28 12.49 -9.60
C TYR A 279 12.64 12.42 -8.11
N PHE A 280 13.75 13.03 -7.66
CA PHE A 280 14.06 13.24 -6.24
C PHE A 280 13.27 14.41 -5.62
N SER A 281 12.45 15.13 -6.40
CA SER A 281 11.58 16.20 -5.88
C SER A 281 10.67 15.69 -4.74
N PRO A 282 10.77 16.24 -3.52
CA PRO A 282 9.91 15.85 -2.40
C PRO A 282 8.42 16.01 -2.70
N ASP A 283 8.05 17.00 -3.51
CA ASP A 283 6.66 17.25 -3.88
C ASP A 283 6.15 16.22 -4.88
N LEU A 284 6.99 15.72 -5.79
CA LEU A 284 6.62 14.59 -6.66
C LEU A 284 6.43 13.32 -5.83
N ILE A 285 7.37 12.98 -4.95
CA ILE A 285 7.30 11.80 -4.08
C ILE A 285 6.03 11.83 -3.21
N ARG A 286 5.74 13.00 -2.60
CA ARG A 286 4.53 13.23 -1.81
C ARG A 286 3.26 13.15 -2.67
N SER A 287 3.30 13.62 -3.92
CA SER A 287 2.16 13.54 -4.85
C SER A 287 1.86 12.11 -5.30
N ILE A 288 2.88 11.28 -5.57
CA ILE A 288 2.70 9.86 -5.88
C ILE A 288 2.03 9.17 -4.68
N ALA A 289 2.58 9.36 -3.47
CA ALA A 289 1.99 8.80 -2.25
C ALA A 289 0.56 9.30 -1.99
N ARG A 290 0.22 10.52 -2.42
CA ARG A 290 -1.14 11.09 -2.33
C ARG A 290 -2.11 10.45 -3.32
N VAL A 291 -1.68 10.16 -4.54
CA VAL A 291 -2.46 9.41 -5.55
C VAL A 291 -2.75 8.00 -5.02
N ARG A 292 -1.74 7.29 -4.52
CA ARG A 292 -1.91 5.97 -3.89
C ARG A 292 -2.82 6.02 -2.67
N GLY A 293 -2.67 7.04 -1.82
CA GLY A 293 -3.56 7.29 -0.69
C GLY A 293 -5.02 7.42 -1.12
N ASN A 294 -5.30 8.21 -2.16
CA ASN A 294 -6.65 8.40 -2.68
C ASN A 294 -7.28 7.10 -3.22
N GLN A 295 -6.50 6.22 -3.85
CA GLN A 295 -6.96 4.90 -4.30
C GLN A 295 -7.38 3.98 -3.14
N ALA A 296 -6.93 4.27 -1.91
CA ALA A 296 -7.13 3.47 -0.72
C ALA A 296 -7.89 4.20 0.41
N GLN A 297 -8.50 5.37 0.13
CA GLN A 297 -9.14 6.23 1.14
C GLN A 297 -8.22 6.68 2.30
N LEU A 298 -6.91 6.73 2.07
CA LEU A 298 -5.87 7.14 3.01
C LEU A 298 -5.33 8.54 2.67
N ARG A 299 -4.63 9.20 3.62
CA ARG A 299 -3.99 10.49 3.32
C ARG A 299 -2.81 10.31 2.37
N PHE A 300 -1.93 9.37 2.69
CA PHE A 300 -0.82 8.91 1.86
C PHE A 300 -0.68 7.39 1.97
N ALA A 301 -0.31 6.72 0.87
CA ALA A 301 -0.02 5.29 0.88
C ALA A 301 1.19 4.98 0.00
N GLU A 302 1.84 3.85 0.26
CA GLU A 302 2.71 3.17 -0.71
C GLU A 302 1.91 2.05 -1.38
N GLY A 303 1.98 1.98 -2.71
CA GLY A 303 1.27 1.01 -3.51
C GLY A 303 2.18 -0.16 -3.89
N PHE A 304 1.70 -1.38 -3.68
CA PHE A 304 2.41 -2.61 -3.99
C PHE A 304 1.58 -3.52 -4.90
N PHE A 305 2.25 -4.29 -5.75
CA PHE A 305 1.65 -5.44 -6.41
C PHE A 305 2.02 -6.74 -5.66
N ALA A 306 1.01 -7.46 -5.17
CA ALA A 306 1.19 -8.75 -4.53
C ALA A 306 1.43 -9.87 -5.54
N ILE A 307 2.62 -10.50 -5.48
CA ILE A 307 2.84 -11.81 -6.10
C ILE A 307 2.12 -12.89 -5.28
N ARG A 308 2.25 -12.79 -3.96
CA ARG A 308 1.59 -13.65 -2.95
C ARG A 308 1.46 -12.87 -1.65
N VAL A 309 0.35 -13.07 -0.95
CA VAL A 309 0.06 -12.49 0.37
C VAL A 309 -0.50 -13.57 1.28
N GLN A 310 0.05 -13.71 2.47
CA GLN A 310 -0.67 -14.27 3.63
C GLN A 310 -1.16 -13.09 4.47
N SER A 311 -2.47 -12.86 4.49
CA SER A 311 -3.09 -11.67 5.09
C SER A 311 -2.78 -11.50 6.58
N GLU A 312 -2.57 -12.60 7.28
CA GLU A 312 -2.18 -12.59 8.69
C GLU A 312 -0.83 -11.90 8.91
N ALA A 313 0.10 -11.98 7.94
CA ALA A 313 1.49 -11.56 8.07
C ALA A 313 1.69 -10.03 8.02
N LEU A 314 0.72 -9.30 7.47
CA LEU A 314 0.79 -7.87 7.12
C LEU A 314 0.22 -6.94 8.21
#